data_AF-R7SZW0-F1
#
_entry.id   AF-R7SZW0-F1
#
_cell.length_a   1.000
_cell.length_b   1.000
_cell.length_c   1.000
_cell.angle_alpha   90.00
_cell.angle_beta   90.00
_cell.angle_gamma   90.00
#
_symmetry.space_group_name_H-M   'P 1'
#
loop_
_entity.id
_entity.type
_entity.pdbx_description
1 polymer ?
#
loop_
_entity_poly.entity_id
_entity_poly.type
_entity_poly.pdbx_seq_one_letter_code
_entity_poly.pdbx_strand_id
1 'polypeptide(L)'
;MRAGSVSSLHHGGPSGSSSNSRIASMMSHAAPRFQPSRVQFRGLTMEAAQWTLTSQQLQHIVSTAIRQSADASAIRILPEDTLERGLPEEIERLEALAAELKLKYKLSVRKRNTLLANVSRIAESTESAESAAAVGRTMDELGDVTEGLDQTAEDLYTVTDQLAQLEHLRDVHQRSALAMALRKLNTSFLKQVGEVQRLREQVATLEAERDEAWREAQEVAQEFDDFTDRIMSDTIPTPGGANGKDKDKESLTPSRRSSRVMVARKNSQRASKAGLRSMNRRSQRSSTSSNHRYSGAASPGVWSVQGGGEDIPPVPPIPLRRSIYFPSGDLPTRSSMADSPSSDVRAMIQAQKELCEMLGISMDDIKVGHGPSRRQSMSAIPVPRSPASAAPTRRNSEIVTPNHQKSFKMMSKEI
;
A
#
# COMPACT_ATOMS: atom_id res chain seq x y z
N MET A 1 -35.53 6.32 19.91
CA MET A 1 -35.58 7.78 20.14
C MET A 1 -36.22 8.44 18.92
N ARG A 2 -37.02 9.49 19.16
CA ARG A 2 -38.13 10.02 18.32
C ARG A 2 -37.77 10.36 16.87
N ALA A 3 -38.58 9.89 15.93
CA ALA A 3 -38.74 10.47 14.59
C ALA A 3 -39.80 11.58 14.66
N GLY A 4 -39.39 12.83 14.38
CA GLY A 4 -40.30 13.98 14.30
C GLY A 4 -40.75 14.20 12.86
N SER A 5 -42.00 13.82 12.56
CA SER A 5 -42.73 14.28 11.38
C SER A 5 -43.16 15.73 11.60
N VAL A 6 -42.80 16.62 10.68
CA VAL A 6 -43.33 17.99 10.61
C VAL A 6 -44.18 18.12 9.36
N SER A 7 -45.49 18.00 9.54
CA SER A 7 -46.51 18.38 8.57
C SER A 7 -46.99 19.78 8.94
N SER A 8 -46.73 20.79 8.10
CA SER A 8 -47.33 22.11 8.24
C SER A 8 -48.58 22.19 7.35
N LEU A 9 -49.74 22.25 8.00
CA LEU A 9 -51.03 22.60 7.42
C LEU A 9 -51.07 24.12 7.14
N HIS A 10 -51.38 24.50 5.90
CA HIS A 10 -51.83 25.86 5.57
C HIS A 10 -53.35 25.83 5.33
N HIS A 11 -54.11 26.42 6.24
CA HIS A 11 -55.45 26.99 6.01
C HIS A 11 -55.21 28.43 5.49
N GLY A 12 -55.95 29.07 4.58
CA GLY A 12 -57.32 28.92 4.11
C GLY A 12 -57.78 30.36 3.83
N GLY A 13 -57.94 30.74 2.55
CA GLY A 13 -58.41 32.05 2.12
C GLY A 13 -59.43 31.89 0.99
N PRO A 14 -60.57 32.63 1.00
CA PRO A 14 -61.71 32.32 0.14
C PRO A 14 -61.67 33.02 -1.22
N SER A 15 -62.08 32.24 -2.23
CA SER A 15 -62.89 32.61 -3.40
C SER A 15 -62.64 33.94 -4.12
N GLY A 16 -61.85 33.84 -5.20
CA GLY A 16 -61.99 34.65 -6.41
C GLY A 16 -61.86 33.75 -7.63
N SER A 17 -62.96 33.60 -8.39
CA SER A 17 -63.08 33.02 -9.73
C SER A 17 -61.75 32.81 -10.49
N SER A 18 -61.22 31.59 -10.49
CA SER A 18 -60.18 31.16 -11.44
C SER A 18 -60.36 29.68 -11.77
N SER A 19 -61.41 29.38 -12.56
CA SER A 19 -61.67 28.06 -13.12
C SER A 19 -60.63 27.63 -14.18
N ASN A 20 -59.67 28.48 -14.53
CA ASN A 20 -58.64 28.20 -15.54
C ASN A 20 -57.28 27.73 -14.98
N SER A 21 -57.08 27.65 -13.66
CA SER A 21 -55.77 27.27 -13.10
C SER A 21 -55.53 25.75 -12.97
N ARG A 22 -56.57 24.91 -13.12
CA ARG A 22 -56.42 23.44 -12.97
C ARG A 22 -55.69 22.76 -14.12
N ILE A 23 -55.76 23.31 -15.34
CA ILE A 23 -55.10 22.73 -16.52
C ILE A 23 -53.59 23.02 -16.51
N ALA A 24 -53.17 24.18 -16.00
CA ALA A 24 -51.75 24.54 -15.89
C ALA A 24 -50.98 23.65 -14.88
N SER A 25 -51.66 23.09 -13.87
CA SER A 25 -51.05 22.23 -12.85
C SER A 25 -50.60 20.87 -13.41
N MET A 26 -51.36 20.30 -14.36
CA MET A 26 -51.02 19.01 -14.97
C MET A 26 -49.90 19.11 -16.01
N MET A 27 -49.58 20.30 -16.50
CA MET A 27 -48.48 20.52 -17.45
C MET A 27 -47.10 20.68 -16.79
N SER A 28 -47.02 20.67 -15.46
CA SER A 28 -45.76 20.71 -14.70
C SER A 28 -45.10 19.33 -14.58
N HIS A 29 -45.07 18.55 -15.66
CA HIS A 29 -44.23 17.36 -15.71
C HIS A 29 -42.76 17.79 -15.77
N ALA A 30 -42.19 18.07 -14.59
CA ALA A 30 -40.80 18.43 -14.42
C ALA A 30 -39.94 17.39 -15.11
N ALA A 31 -39.05 17.84 -15.99
CA ALA A 31 -38.13 16.95 -16.68
C ALA A 31 -37.38 16.08 -15.63
N PRO A 32 -37.19 14.79 -15.91
CA PRO A 32 -36.57 13.87 -14.98
C PRO A 32 -35.20 14.41 -14.53
N ARG A 33 -35.05 14.52 -13.21
CA ARG A 33 -33.81 14.96 -12.59
C ARG A 33 -32.98 13.72 -12.33
N PHE A 34 -31.95 13.50 -13.15
CA PHE A 34 -30.96 12.45 -12.95
C PHE A 34 -30.00 12.80 -11.80
N GLN A 35 -30.55 13.07 -10.61
CA GLN A 35 -29.76 13.30 -9.41
C GLN A 35 -29.50 11.96 -8.73
N PRO A 36 -28.23 11.59 -8.47
CA PRO A 36 -27.93 10.37 -7.73
C PRO A 36 -28.53 10.45 -6.33
N SER A 37 -29.22 9.40 -5.90
CA SER A 37 -29.74 9.30 -4.54
C SER A 37 -28.58 9.19 -3.55
N ARG A 38 -28.63 9.96 -2.47
CA ARG A 38 -27.59 9.91 -1.44
C ARG A 38 -27.73 8.61 -0.65
N VAL A 39 -26.65 7.84 -0.57
CA VAL A 39 -26.58 6.64 0.27
C VAL A 39 -26.64 7.06 1.74
N GLN A 40 -27.46 6.38 2.55
CA GLN A 40 -27.63 6.70 3.99
C GLN A 40 -26.40 6.31 4.82
N PHE A 41 -25.57 5.41 4.29
CA PHE A 41 -24.33 4.98 4.89
C PHE A 41 -23.22 5.98 4.56
N ARG A 42 -22.72 6.67 5.59
CA ARG A 42 -21.60 7.59 5.49
C ARG A 42 -20.38 6.99 6.18
N GLY A 43 -19.25 6.99 5.49
CA GLY A 43 -17.98 6.64 6.12
C GLY A 43 -17.64 7.62 7.25
N LEU A 44 -17.14 7.10 8.36
CA LEU A 44 -16.61 7.90 9.45
C LEU A 44 -15.18 8.33 9.11
N THR A 45 -14.86 9.60 9.35
CA THR A 45 -13.46 10.04 9.30
C THR A 45 -12.68 9.40 10.44
N MET A 46 -11.35 9.40 10.35
CA MET A 46 -10.48 8.82 11.39
C MET A 46 -10.80 9.37 12.78
N GLU A 47 -10.88 10.70 12.91
CA GLU A 47 -11.21 11.36 14.20
C GLU A 47 -12.61 10.98 14.68
N ALA A 48 -13.62 11.00 13.79
CA ALA A 48 -14.97 10.60 14.16
C ALA A 48 -15.04 9.14 14.60
N ALA A 49 -14.30 8.25 13.93
CA ALA A 49 -14.20 6.84 14.29
C ALA A 49 -13.54 6.65 15.66
N GLN A 50 -12.51 7.42 16.00
CA GLN A 50 -11.87 7.39 17.32
C GLN A 50 -12.82 7.81 18.45
N TRP A 51 -13.71 8.78 18.20
CA TRP A 51 -14.68 9.24 19.19
C TRP A 51 -15.92 8.35 19.31
N THR A 52 -16.32 7.70 18.22
CA THR A 52 -17.59 6.95 18.16
C THR A 52 -17.43 5.45 18.35
N LEU A 53 -16.29 4.87 18.00
CA LEU A 53 -16.03 3.44 18.09
C LEU A 53 -15.09 3.14 19.25
N THR A 54 -15.36 2.05 19.95
CA THR A 54 -14.45 1.57 20.98
C THR A 54 -13.19 0.99 20.36
N SER A 55 -12.07 0.99 21.10
CA SER A 55 -10.82 0.38 20.65
C SER A 55 -11.01 -1.09 20.21
N GLN A 56 -11.83 -1.86 20.94
CA GLN A 56 -12.14 -3.25 20.58
C GLN A 56 -12.90 -3.35 19.25
N GLN A 57 -13.86 -2.46 18.99
CA GLN A 57 -14.58 -2.41 17.71
C GLN A 57 -13.64 -2.05 16.56
N LEU A 58 -12.76 -1.05 16.75
CA LEU A 58 -11.75 -0.68 15.77
C LEU A 58 -10.80 -1.84 15.47
N GLN A 59 -10.29 -2.52 16.50
CA GLN A 59 -9.45 -3.70 16.33
C GLN A 59 -10.18 -4.83 15.60
N HIS A 60 -11.45 -5.06 15.90
CA HIS A 60 -12.26 -6.06 15.20
C HIS A 60 -12.46 -5.71 13.72
N ILE A 61 -12.77 -4.45 13.39
CA ILE A 61 -12.93 -3.98 12.01
C ILE A 61 -11.61 -4.13 11.24
N VAL A 62 -10.50 -3.65 11.83
CA VAL A 62 -9.17 -3.73 11.21
C VAL A 62 -8.74 -5.18 11.02
N SER A 63 -8.89 -6.03 12.03
CA SER A 63 -8.52 -7.45 11.92
C SER A 63 -9.37 -8.19 10.86
N THR A 64 -10.66 -7.87 10.75
CA THR A 64 -11.53 -8.43 9.71
C THR A 64 -11.13 -7.93 8.33
N ALA A 65 -10.86 -6.64 8.16
CA ALA A 65 -10.37 -6.05 6.90
C ALA A 65 -9.01 -6.63 6.47
N ILE A 66 -8.10 -6.85 7.42
CA ILE A 66 -6.82 -7.51 7.16
C ILE A 66 -7.03 -8.96 6.74
N ARG A 67 -7.90 -9.72 7.42
CA ARG A 67 -8.19 -11.11 7.03
C ARG A 67 -8.80 -11.20 5.63
N GLN A 68 -9.74 -10.31 5.32
CA GLN A 68 -10.36 -10.25 3.99
C GLN A 68 -9.35 -9.86 2.89
N SER A 69 -8.47 -8.90 3.15
CA SER A 69 -7.39 -8.52 2.21
C SER A 69 -6.20 -9.50 2.19
N ALA A 70 -6.07 -10.35 3.21
CA ALA A 70 -5.08 -11.42 3.28
C ALA A 70 -5.49 -12.67 2.49
N ASP A 71 -6.75 -12.80 2.09
CA ASP A 71 -7.14 -13.88 1.18
C ASP A 71 -6.46 -13.69 -0.18
N ALA A 72 -5.85 -14.75 -0.71
CA ALA A 72 -5.24 -14.73 -2.04
C ALA A 72 -6.30 -14.65 -3.15
N SER A 73 -7.51 -15.17 -2.90
CA SER A 73 -8.62 -15.13 -3.86
C SER A 73 -9.14 -13.70 -4.12
N ALA A 74 -8.94 -12.80 -3.15
CA ALA A 74 -9.37 -11.41 -3.22
C ALA A 74 -8.41 -10.52 -4.01
N ILE A 75 -7.18 -10.98 -4.32
CA ILE A 75 -6.19 -10.18 -5.04
C ILE A 75 -6.48 -10.24 -6.53
N ARG A 76 -6.88 -9.10 -7.10
CA ARG A 76 -6.98 -8.88 -8.54
C ARG A 76 -6.13 -7.69 -8.93
N ILE A 77 -5.10 -7.92 -9.74
CA ILE A 77 -4.20 -6.88 -10.26
C ILE A 77 -4.40 -6.75 -11.76
N LEU A 78 -4.39 -5.51 -12.24
CA LEU A 78 -4.51 -5.16 -13.64
C LEU A 78 -3.12 -4.82 -14.17
N PRO A 79 -2.88 -5.03 -15.47
CA PRO A 79 -1.69 -4.50 -16.14
C PRO A 79 -1.61 -2.98 -16.02
N GLU A 80 -0.40 -2.45 -15.93
CA GLU A 80 -0.12 -1.02 -15.81
C GLU A 80 -0.69 -0.23 -17.01
N ASP A 81 -0.49 -0.73 -18.24
CA ASP A 81 -1.06 -0.12 -19.45
C ASP A 81 -2.59 0.01 -19.40
N THR A 82 -3.27 -1.02 -18.89
CA THR A 82 -4.73 -1.01 -18.76
C THR A 82 -5.16 -0.04 -17.66
N LEU A 83 -4.38 0.11 -16.60
CA LEU A 83 -4.70 1.00 -15.48
C LEU A 83 -4.52 2.47 -15.85
N GLU A 84 -3.41 2.81 -16.51
CA GLU A 84 -3.01 4.19 -16.77
C GLU A 84 -3.66 4.78 -18.03
N ARG A 85 -3.89 3.94 -19.05
CA ARG A 85 -4.44 4.40 -20.34
C ARG A 85 -5.83 3.85 -20.59
N GLY A 86 -5.97 2.51 -20.60
CA GLY A 86 -7.22 1.88 -21.03
C GLY A 86 -8.44 2.22 -20.15
N LEU A 87 -8.29 2.13 -18.82
CA LEU A 87 -9.37 2.41 -17.88
C LEU A 87 -9.86 3.86 -17.91
N PRO A 88 -9.01 4.89 -17.78
CA PRO A 88 -9.47 6.27 -17.80
C PRO A 88 -10.07 6.67 -19.15
N GLU A 89 -9.50 6.22 -20.28
CA GLU A 89 -10.05 6.46 -21.61
C GLU A 89 -11.46 5.86 -21.76
N GLU A 90 -11.65 4.62 -21.28
CA GLU A 90 -12.95 3.96 -21.35
C GLU A 90 -13.98 4.59 -20.40
N ILE A 91 -13.57 5.01 -19.20
CA ILE A 91 -14.44 5.76 -18.27
C ILE A 91 -14.90 7.07 -18.92
N GLU A 92 -13.97 7.85 -19.49
CA GLU A 92 -14.30 9.11 -20.17
C GLU A 92 -15.26 8.88 -21.35
N ARG A 93 -15.02 7.83 -22.15
CA ARG A 93 -15.89 7.44 -23.26
C ARG A 93 -17.31 7.12 -22.78
N LEU A 94 -17.45 6.34 -21.70
CA LEU A 94 -18.74 5.97 -21.12
C LEU A 94 -19.43 7.16 -20.43
N GLU A 95 -18.69 8.06 -19.80
CA GLU A 95 -19.24 9.30 -19.22
C GLU A 95 -19.81 10.22 -20.29
N ALA A 96 -19.08 10.38 -21.41
CA ALA A 96 -19.55 11.14 -22.57
C ALA A 96 -20.83 10.54 -23.16
N LEU A 97 -20.86 9.20 -23.34
CA LEU A 97 -22.03 8.48 -23.81
C LEU A 97 -23.22 8.61 -22.84
N ALA A 98 -22.98 8.50 -21.53
CA ALA A 98 -24.01 8.68 -20.51
C ALA A 98 -24.59 10.10 -20.53
N ALA A 99 -23.75 11.12 -20.75
CA ALA A 99 -24.19 12.51 -20.86
C ALA A 99 -25.06 12.72 -22.11
N GLU A 100 -24.67 12.14 -23.25
CA GLU A 100 -25.45 12.15 -24.48
C GLU A 100 -26.81 11.45 -24.31
N LEU A 101 -26.83 10.25 -23.74
CA LEU A 101 -28.06 9.49 -23.48
C LEU A 101 -28.99 10.25 -22.52
N LYS A 102 -28.46 10.88 -21.46
CA LYS A 102 -29.24 11.74 -20.56
C LYS A 102 -29.85 12.94 -21.30
N LEU A 103 -29.13 13.54 -22.25
CA LEU A 103 -29.64 14.64 -23.06
C LEU A 103 -30.74 14.15 -24.02
N LYS A 104 -30.48 13.06 -24.75
CA LYS A 104 -31.45 12.42 -25.66
C LYS A 104 -32.74 12.08 -24.92
N TYR A 105 -32.65 11.44 -23.76
CA TYR A 105 -33.79 11.11 -22.93
C TYR A 105 -34.59 12.36 -22.52
N LYS A 106 -33.92 13.44 -22.07
CA LYS A 106 -34.59 14.70 -21.74
C LYS A 106 -35.32 15.31 -22.93
N LEU A 107 -34.72 15.27 -24.13
CA LEU A 107 -35.35 15.78 -25.34
C LEU A 107 -36.56 14.94 -25.75
N SER A 108 -36.45 13.62 -25.70
CA SER A 108 -37.57 12.71 -25.98
C SER A 108 -38.72 12.88 -24.99
N VAL A 109 -38.44 13.07 -23.69
CA VAL A 109 -39.49 13.38 -22.69
C VAL A 109 -40.20 14.70 -23.01
N ARG A 110 -39.45 15.74 -23.42
CA ARG A 110 -40.07 17.01 -23.85
C ARG A 110 -40.95 16.81 -25.09
N LYS A 111 -40.46 16.09 -26.10
CA LYS A 111 -41.23 15.77 -27.32
C LYS A 111 -42.52 15.01 -26.97
N ARG A 112 -42.44 13.99 -26.12
CA ARG A 112 -43.61 13.23 -25.62
C ARG A 112 -44.63 14.16 -24.97
N ASN A 113 -44.18 15.06 -24.09
CA ASN A 113 -45.05 16.01 -23.41
C ASN A 113 -45.70 17.01 -24.38
N THR A 114 -44.98 17.46 -25.41
CA THR A 114 -45.53 18.29 -26.49
C THR A 114 -46.58 17.56 -27.31
N LEU A 115 -46.34 16.29 -27.67
CA LEU A 115 -47.31 15.46 -28.40
C LEU A 115 -48.58 15.21 -27.56
N LEU A 116 -48.43 14.90 -26.27
CA LEU A 116 -49.57 14.77 -25.36
C LEU A 116 -50.39 16.07 -25.27
N ALA A 117 -49.72 17.21 -25.14
CA ALA A 117 -50.40 18.51 -25.12
C ALA A 117 -51.13 18.81 -26.45
N ASN A 118 -50.54 18.42 -27.58
CA ASN A 118 -51.17 18.57 -28.90
C ASN A 118 -52.42 17.69 -29.01
N VAL A 119 -52.33 16.42 -28.60
CA VAL A 119 -53.49 15.50 -28.54
C VAL A 119 -54.60 16.10 -27.67
N SER A 120 -54.29 16.62 -26.48
CA SER A 120 -55.29 17.25 -25.61
C SER A 120 -55.97 18.44 -26.28
N ARG A 121 -55.21 19.31 -26.97
CA ARG A 121 -55.78 20.45 -27.70
C ARG A 121 -56.68 20.03 -28.86
N ILE A 122 -56.28 18.99 -29.60
CA ILE A 122 -57.08 18.46 -30.72
C ILE A 122 -58.35 17.79 -30.19
N ALA A 123 -58.29 17.11 -29.05
CA ALA A 123 -59.45 16.51 -28.40
C ALA A 123 -60.47 17.54 -27.88
N GLU A 124 -60.03 18.73 -27.46
CA GLU A 124 -60.90 19.85 -27.06
C GLU A 124 -61.56 20.55 -28.27
N SER A 125 -60.95 20.45 -29.45
CA SER A 125 -61.46 20.97 -30.72
C SER A 125 -62.55 20.04 -31.29
N THR A 126 -63.81 20.33 -30.95
CA THR A 126 -65.00 19.52 -31.26
C THR A 126 -65.19 19.19 -32.75
N GLU A 127 -65.29 17.88 -33.05
CA GLU A 127 -65.99 17.21 -34.17
C GLU A 127 -65.77 17.65 -35.62
N SER A 128 -64.52 17.64 -36.10
CA SER A 128 -64.24 17.50 -37.54
C SER A 128 -63.60 16.15 -37.84
N ALA A 129 -64.01 15.46 -38.92
CA ALA A 129 -63.42 14.19 -39.33
C ALA A 129 -61.90 14.28 -39.60
N GLU A 130 -61.42 15.46 -40.01
CA GLU A 130 -59.99 15.74 -40.18
C GLU A 130 -59.21 15.73 -38.84
N SER A 131 -59.89 16.10 -37.75
CA SER A 131 -59.33 16.08 -36.39
C SER A 131 -58.97 14.65 -35.97
N ALA A 132 -59.84 13.68 -36.26
CA ALA A 132 -59.60 12.27 -35.93
C ALA A 132 -58.36 11.70 -36.63
N ALA A 133 -58.16 12.03 -37.92
CA ALA A 133 -56.97 11.61 -38.66
C ALA A 133 -55.68 12.27 -38.14
N ALA A 134 -55.75 13.52 -37.69
CA ALA A 134 -54.62 14.21 -37.07
C ALA A 134 -54.25 13.58 -35.71
N VAL A 135 -55.24 13.25 -34.88
CA VAL A 135 -55.03 12.54 -33.60
C VAL A 135 -54.33 11.21 -33.83
N GLY A 136 -54.77 10.41 -34.82
CA GLY A 136 -54.16 9.12 -35.14
C GLY A 136 -52.65 9.25 -35.40
N ARG A 137 -52.24 10.17 -36.29
CA ARG A 137 -50.82 10.41 -36.58
C ARG A 137 -50.02 10.85 -35.36
N THR A 138 -50.58 11.74 -34.54
CA THR A 138 -49.90 12.18 -33.30
C THR A 138 -49.78 11.06 -32.26
N MET A 139 -50.70 10.10 -32.26
CA MET A 139 -50.63 8.92 -31.40
C MET A 139 -49.57 7.92 -31.87
N ASP A 140 -49.45 7.73 -33.18
CA ASP A 140 -48.39 6.88 -33.75
C ASP A 140 -47.01 7.46 -33.41
N GLU A 141 -46.80 8.77 -33.62
CA GLU A 141 -45.54 9.45 -33.24
C GLU A 141 -45.27 9.39 -31.72
N LEU A 142 -46.33 9.41 -30.90
CA LEU A 142 -46.21 9.27 -29.45
C LEU A 142 -45.76 7.85 -29.07
N GLY A 143 -46.24 6.84 -29.79
CA GLY A 143 -45.78 5.45 -29.69
C GLY A 143 -44.28 5.35 -29.94
N ASP A 144 -43.81 5.85 -31.09
CA ASP A 144 -42.40 5.84 -31.47
C ASP A 144 -41.49 6.55 -30.44
N VAL A 145 -41.93 7.70 -29.94
CA VAL A 145 -41.18 8.45 -28.92
C VAL A 145 -41.13 7.71 -27.58
N THR A 146 -42.18 6.96 -27.25
CA THR A 146 -42.24 6.18 -26.01
C THR A 146 -41.31 4.96 -26.10
N GLU A 147 -41.34 4.21 -27.22
CA GLU A 147 -40.40 3.12 -27.47
C GLU A 147 -38.95 3.62 -27.44
N GLY A 148 -38.67 4.76 -28.08
CA GLY A 148 -37.34 5.38 -28.06
C GLY A 148 -36.90 5.86 -26.66
N LEU A 149 -37.84 6.21 -25.78
CA LEU A 149 -37.55 6.55 -24.38
C LEU A 149 -37.15 5.32 -23.58
N ASP A 150 -37.85 4.20 -23.77
CA ASP A 150 -37.55 2.93 -23.08
C ASP A 150 -36.18 2.41 -23.50
N GLN A 151 -35.88 2.41 -24.81
CA GLN A 151 -34.54 2.03 -25.31
C GLN A 151 -33.44 2.94 -24.73
N THR A 152 -33.64 4.26 -24.72
CA THR A 152 -32.65 5.19 -24.17
C THR A 152 -32.47 4.99 -22.65
N ALA A 153 -33.52 4.56 -21.94
CA ALA A 153 -33.45 4.26 -20.51
C ALA A 153 -32.68 2.97 -20.24
N GLU A 154 -32.88 1.92 -21.06
CA GLU A 154 -32.09 0.68 -21.00
C GLU A 154 -30.61 0.94 -21.29
N ASP A 155 -30.31 1.69 -22.36
CA ASP A 155 -28.95 2.09 -22.71
C ASP A 155 -28.30 2.89 -21.58
N LEU A 156 -29.03 3.80 -20.95
CA LEU A 156 -28.53 4.57 -19.83
C LEU A 156 -28.20 3.68 -18.63
N TYR A 157 -29.06 2.70 -18.32
CA TYR A 157 -28.82 1.73 -17.25
C TYR A 157 -27.54 0.93 -17.50
N THR A 158 -27.40 0.35 -18.70
CA THR A 158 -26.23 -0.47 -19.06
C THR A 158 -24.92 0.33 -18.98
N VAL A 159 -24.89 1.57 -19.49
CA VAL A 159 -23.69 2.43 -19.40
C VAL A 159 -23.37 2.81 -17.95
N THR A 160 -24.37 3.12 -17.13
CA THR A 160 -24.14 3.44 -15.72
C THR A 160 -23.64 2.23 -14.92
N ASP A 161 -24.12 1.04 -15.23
CA ASP A 161 -23.64 -0.20 -14.61
C ASP A 161 -22.20 -0.49 -15.02
N GLN A 162 -21.86 -0.35 -16.31
CA GLN A 162 -20.48 -0.47 -16.80
C GLN A 162 -19.52 0.51 -16.11
N LEU A 163 -19.92 1.78 -15.95
CA LEU A 163 -19.14 2.76 -15.19
C LEU A 163 -18.90 2.30 -13.74
N ALA A 164 -19.94 1.86 -13.05
CA ALA A 164 -19.82 1.36 -11.68
C ALA A 164 -18.91 0.12 -11.58
N GLN A 165 -18.97 -0.78 -12.56
CA GLN A 165 -18.09 -1.94 -12.64
C GLN A 165 -16.62 -1.54 -12.84
N LEU A 166 -16.33 -0.57 -13.71
CA LEU A 166 -14.96 -0.08 -13.93
C LEU A 166 -14.40 0.64 -12.69
N GLU A 167 -15.21 1.46 -12.03
CA GLU A 167 -14.83 2.10 -10.76
C GLU A 167 -14.56 1.05 -9.67
N HIS A 168 -15.42 0.04 -9.55
CA HIS A 168 -15.21 -1.06 -8.62
C HIS A 168 -13.92 -1.83 -8.94
N LEU A 169 -13.65 -2.09 -10.21
CA LEU A 169 -12.44 -2.76 -10.66
C LEU A 169 -11.18 -1.96 -10.29
N ARG A 170 -11.21 -0.63 -10.46
CA ARG A 170 -10.14 0.29 -10.03
C ARG A 170 -9.91 0.21 -8.52
N ASP A 171 -10.98 0.25 -7.74
CA ASP A 171 -10.90 0.16 -6.28
C ASP A 171 -10.34 -1.20 -5.82
N VAL A 172 -10.79 -2.30 -6.42
CA VAL A 172 -10.29 -3.65 -6.14
C VAL A 172 -8.80 -3.74 -6.49
N HIS A 173 -8.38 -3.16 -7.63
CA HIS A 173 -6.99 -3.11 -8.02
C HIS A 173 -6.13 -2.38 -6.97
N GLN A 174 -6.53 -1.17 -6.56
CA GLN A 174 -5.79 -0.37 -5.58
C GLN A 174 -5.64 -1.11 -4.24
N ARG A 175 -6.72 -1.72 -3.75
CA ARG A 175 -6.70 -2.53 -2.52
C ARG A 175 -5.80 -3.75 -2.66
N SER A 176 -5.86 -4.44 -3.79
CA SER A 176 -5.05 -5.63 -4.09
C SER A 176 -3.56 -5.30 -4.20
N ALA A 177 -3.23 -4.20 -4.89
CA ALA A 177 -1.87 -3.70 -5.02
C ALA A 177 -1.26 -3.34 -3.66
N LEU A 178 -2.02 -2.62 -2.82
CA LEU A 178 -1.60 -2.29 -1.45
C LEU A 178 -1.40 -3.56 -0.61
N ALA A 179 -2.35 -4.50 -0.66
CA ALA A 179 -2.23 -5.76 0.07
C ALA A 179 -0.98 -6.55 -0.35
N MET A 180 -0.66 -6.60 -1.64
CA MET A 180 0.57 -7.21 -2.14
C MET A 180 1.82 -6.46 -1.70
N ALA A 181 1.82 -5.13 -1.70
CA ALA A 181 2.92 -4.32 -1.21
C ALA A 181 3.20 -4.60 0.28
N LEU A 182 2.15 -4.66 1.12
CA LEU A 182 2.27 -5.00 2.53
C LEU A 182 2.82 -6.42 2.74
N ARG A 183 2.39 -7.40 1.94
CA ARG A 183 2.94 -8.77 2.01
C ARG A 183 4.42 -8.81 1.64
N LYS A 184 4.83 -8.10 0.57
CA LYS A 184 6.23 -8.00 0.16
C LYS A 184 7.08 -7.32 1.23
N LEU A 185 6.58 -6.22 1.81
CA LEU A 185 7.24 -5.50 2.89
C LEU A 185 7.42 -6.39 4.13
N ASN A 186 6.35 -7.06 4.57
CA ASN A 186 6.41 -7.97 5.71
C ASN A 186 7.40 -9.12 5.47
N THR A 187 7.39 -9.72 4.26
CA THR A 187 8.35 -10.76 3.89
C THR A 187 9.79 -10.25 3.92
N SER A 188 10.05 -9.03 3.43
CA SER A 188 11.37 -8.40 3.48
C SER A 188 11.81 -8.12 4.91
N PHE A 189 10.90 -7.60 5.74
CA PHE A 189 11.14 -7.33 7.15
C PHE A 189 11.50 -8.60 7.92
N LEU A 190 10.72 -9.68 7.75
CA LEU A 190 11.02 -10.97 8.39
C LEU A 190 12.38 -11.54 7.97
N LYS A 191 12.77 -11.39 6.70
CA LYS A 191 14.11 -11.78 6.23
C LYS A 191 15.21 -10.97 6.91
N GLN A 192 15.05 -9.65 7.00
CA GLN A 192 16.01 -8.78 7.66
C GLN A 192 16.13 -9.10 9.16
N VAL A 193 15.01 -9.35 9.84
CA VAL A 193 15.00 -9.79 11.25
C VAL A 193 15.76 -11.11 11.41
N GLY A 194 15.53 -12.08 10.53
CA GLY A 194 16.28 -13.35 10.53
C GLY A 194 17.78 -13.17 10.26
N GLU A 195 18.16 -12.25 9.37
CA GLU A 195 19.56 -11.93 9.11
C GLU A 195 20.25 -11.26 10.30
N VAL A 196 19.59 -10.29 10.94
CA VAL A 196 20.09 -9.64 12.15
C VAL A 196 20.28 -10.68 13.26
N GLN A 197 19.33 -11.61 13.42
CA GLN A 197 19.44 -12.68 14.40
C GLN A 197 20.64 -13.60 14.10
N ARG A 198 20.81 -14.03 12.85
CA ARG A 198 21.96 -14.83 12.40
C ARG A 198 23.29 -14.11 12.66
N LEU A 199 23.37 -12.80 12.41
CA LEU A 199 24.57 -12.01 12.67
C LEU A 199 24.87 -11.92 14.17
N ARG A 200 23.85 -11.75 15.03
CA ARG A 200 24.02 -11.78 16.48
C ARG A 200 24.53 -13.11 16.99
N GLU A 201 24.01 -14.22 16.46
CA GLU A 201 24.50 -15.57 16.77
C GLU A 201 25.97 -15.76 16.35
N GLN A 202 26.35 -15.22 15.19
CA GLN A 202 27.75 -15.23 14.74
C GLN A 202 28.65 -14.40 15.65
N VAL A 203 28.23 -13.21 16.05
CA VAL A 203 28.97 -12.37 17.01
C VAL A 203 29.12 -13.12 18.34
N ALA A 204 28.04 -13.68 18.88
CA ALA A 204 28.09 -14.45 20.12
C ALA A 204 29.01 -15.69 20.02
N THR A 205 29.05 -16.35 18.85
CA THR A 205 29.95 -17.49 18.60
C THR A 205 31.41 -17.03 18.58
N LEU A 206 31.71 -15.94 17.86
CA LEU A 206 33.06 -15.38 17.77
C LEU A 206 33.56 -14.82 19.11
N GLU A 207 32.66 -14.22 19.91
CA GLU A 207 32.96 -13.78 21.28
C GLU A 207 33.29 -14.97 22.18
N ALA A 208 32.54 -16.07 22.09
CA ALA A 208 32.84 -17.31 22.81
C ALA A 208 34.18 -17.92 22.39
N GLU A 209 34.47 -17.99 21.07
CA GLU A 209 35.78 -18.45 20.55
C GLU A 209 36.94 -17.56 21.03
N ARG A 210 36.72 -16.24 21.08
CA ARG A 210 37.70 -15.28 21.60
C ARG A 210 37.96 -15.48 23.09
N ASP A 211 36.91 -15.69 23.88
CA ASP A 211 37.02 -15.90 25.32
C ASP A 211 37.65 -17.26 25.66
N GLU A 212 37.40 -18.30 24.86
CA GLU A 212 38.07 -19.60 24.95
C GLU A 212 39.57 -19.47 24.62
N ALA A 213 39.91 -18.83 23.50
CA ALA A 213 41.31 -18.60 23.12
C ALA A 213 42.07 -17.76 24.16
N TRP A 214 41.40 -16.79 24.77
CA TRP A 214 41.98 -15.99 25.86
C TRP A 214 42.23 -16.86 27.10
N ARG A 215 41.28 -17.72 27.47
CA ARG A 215 41.42 -18.65 28.59
C ARG A 215 42.58 -19.62 28.37
N GLU A 216 42.68 -20.25 27.20
CA GLU A 216 43.79 -21.14 26.85
C GLU A 216 45.14 -20.41 26.92
N ALA A 217 45.21 -19.17 26.42
CA ALA A 217 46.43 -18.37 26.49
C ALA A 217 46.84 -18.07 27.94
N GLN A 218 45.86 -17.80 28.82
CA GLN A 218 46.10 -17.60 30.24
C GLN A 218 46.57 -18.88 30.94
N GLU A 219 45.97 -20.03 30.63
CA GLU A 219 46.38 -21.33 31.17
C GLU A 219 47.82 -21.66 30.77
N VAL A 220 48.19 -21.48 29.49
CA VAL A 220 49.56 -21.72 28.99
C VAL A 220 50.58 -20.78 29.64
N ALA A 221 50.23 -19.51 29.85
CA ALA A 221 51.11 -18.56 30.54
C ALA A 221 51.34 -19.01 31.99
N GLN A 222 50.28 -19.42 32.69
CA GLN A 222 50.37 -19.92 34.06
C GLN A 222 51.20 -21.21 34.15
N GLU A 223 51.02 -22.16 33.23
CA GLU A 223 51.85 -23.38 33.16
C GLU A 223 53.33 -23.05 32.95
N PHE A 224 53.64 -22.01 32.17
CA PHE A 224 55.02 -21.57 31.94
C PHE A 224 55.63 -20.93 33.19
N ASP A 225 54.86 -20.10 33.90
CA ASP A 225 55.27 -19.51 35.17
C ASP A 225 55.49 -20.60 36.22
N ASP A 226 54.55 -21.54 36.38
CA ASP A 226 54.66 -22.69 37.29
C ASP A 226 55.88 -23.58 36.96
N PHE A 227 56.14 -23.82 35.67
CA PHE A 227 57.31 -24.58 35.22
C PHE A 227 58.62 -23.84 35.50
N THR A 228 58.64 -22.52 35.30
CA THR A 228 59.80 -21.66 35.60
C THR A 228 60.08 -21.64 37.09
N ASP A 229 59.04 -21.49 37.92
CA ASP A 229 59.14 -21.52 39.39
C ASP A 229 59.67 -22.87 39.87
N ARG A 230 59.20 -23.99 39.31
CA ARG A 230 59.69 -25.33 39.63
C ARG A 230 61.17 -25.53 39.28
N ILE A 231 61.59 -25.03 38.11
CA ILE A 231 63.02 -25.04 37.74
C ILE A 231 63.82 -24.18 38.72
N MET A 232 63.37 -22.96 39.02
CA MET A 232 64.09 -22.07 39.94
C MET A 232 64.17 -22.67 41.35
N SER A 233 63.12 -23.32 41.85
CA SER A 233 63.13 -23.98 43.16
C SER A 233 64.05 -25.21 43.20
N ASP A 234 64.11 -26.01 42.14
CA ASP A 234 64.99 -27.19 42.08
C ASP A 234 66.47 -26.82 41.86
N THR A 235 66.76 -25.66 41.26
CA THR A 235 68.13 -25.24 40.92
C THR A 235 68.82 -24.44 42.03
N ILE A 236 68.11 -24.04 43.09
CA ILE A 236 68.73 -23.47 44.29
C ILE A 236 68.99 -24.65 45.24
N PRO A 237 70.21 -25.21 45.31
CA PRO A 237 70.53 -26.24 46.28
C PRO A 237 70.39 -25.55 47.64
N THR A 238 69.48 -26.04 48.48
CA THR A 238 69.33 -25.56 49.84
C THR A 238 70.72 -25.51 50.49
N PRO A 239 71.28 -24.33 50.81
CA PRO A 239 72.56 -24.23 51.49
C PRO A 239 72.31 -24.47 52.98
N GLY A 240 71.96 -25.70 53.35
CA GLY A 240 71.86 -26.15 54.72
C GLY A 240 72.91 -27.22 54.95
N GLY A 241 74.10 -26.83 55.36
CA GLY A 241 75.12 -27.82 55.72
C GLY A 241 76.54 -27.34 55.49
N ALA A 242 77.01 -26.48 56.39
CA ALA A 242 78.43 -26.38 56.63
C ALA A 242 79.02 -27.77 56.92
N ASN A 243 80.20 -28.03 56.38
CA ASN A 243 81.19 -28.97 56.90
C ASN A 243 80.81 -30.47 56.99
N GLY A 244 80.95 -31.15 55.85
CA GLY A 244 81.36 -32.56 55.80
C GLY A 244 82.40 -32.73 54.70
N LYS A 245 83.69 -32.70 55.06
CA LYS A 245 84.83 -32.99 54.18
C LYS A 245 84.74 -34.43 53.67
N ASP A 246 84.91 -34.61 52.37
CA ASP A 246 85.81 -35.57 51.71
C ASP A 246 85.32 -35.73 50.26
N LYS A 247 85.99 -35.07 49.32
CA LYS A 247 87.08 -35.63 48.50
C LYS A 247 86.69 -36.88 47.71
N ASP A 248 86.69 -36.62 46.41
CA ASP A 248 87.00 -37.51 45.31
C ASP A 248 85.83 -38.12 44.53
N LYS A 249 85.98 -37.92 43.22
CA LYS A 249 85.48 -38.68 42.07
C LYS A 249 84.25 -38.17 41.32
N GLU A 250 84.59 -37.55 40.20
CA GLU A 250 84.22 -38.00 38.85
C GLU A 250 82.77 -37.77 38.39
N SER A 251 82.67 -36.75 37.53
CA SER A 251 82.03 -36.84 36.21
C SER A 251 80.60 -37.37 36.15
N LEU A 252 79.61 -36.47 36.26
CA LEU A 252 78.44 -36.56 35.39
C LEU A 252 78.04 -35.15 34.95
N THR A 253 78.46 -34.84 33.73
CA THR A 253 78.02 -33.73 32.89
C THR A 253 76.51 -33.47 33.02
N PRO A 254 76.04 -32.22 33.17
CA PRO A 254 74.62 -31.92 33.03
C PRO A 254 74.24 -32.22 31.58
N SER A 255 73.63 -33.39 31.38
CA SER A 255 73.22 -33.91 30.09
C SER A 255 72.23 -32.94 29.48
N ARG A 256 72.72 -32.13 28.54
CA ARG A 256 71.99 -31.38 27.51
C ARG A 256 71.23 -32.36 26.60
N ARG A 257 70.34 -33.17 27.17
CA ARG A 257 69.54 -34.13 26.42
C ARG A 257 68.21 -33.50 26.06
N SER A 258 68.28 -32.69 25.00
CA SER A 258 67.24 -32.55 23.98
C SER A 258 65.80 -32.77 24.46
N SER A 259 65.20 -31.77 25.10
CA SER A 259 63.75 -31.62 25.00
C SER A 259 63.47 -31.03 23.61
N ARG A 260 63.22 -31.92 22.64
CA ARG A 260 62.64 -31.54 21.36
C ARG A 260 61.28 -30.92 21.69
N VAL A 261 61.22 -29.59 21.69
CA VAL A 261 59.97 -28.86 21.48
C VAL A 261 59.48 -29.29 20.11
N MET A 262 58.62 -30.31 20.08
CA MET A 262 57.78 -30.61 18.93
C MET A 262 56.80 -29.44 18.85
N VAL A 263 57.22 -28.36 18.21
CA VAL A 263 56.32 -27.37 17.61
C VAL A 263 55.50 -28.15 16.58
N ALA A 264 54.42 -28.77 17.03
CA ALA A 264 53.40 -29.34 16.19
C ALA A 264 52.66 -28.18 15.52
N ARG A 265 53.25 -27.64 14.44
CA ARG A 265 52.50 -26.92 13.40
C ARG A 265 51.57 -27.93 12.72
N LYS A 266 50.47 -28.26 13.38
CA LYS A 266 49.39 -29.11 12.86
C LYS A 266 48.18 -28.78 13.75
N ASN A 267 47.38 -27.78 13.43
CA ASN A 267 46.32 -27.97 12.46
C ASN A 267 45.83 -26.60 11.97
N SER A 268 46.30 -26.13 10.82
CA SER A 268 45.49 -25.22 10.01
C SER A 268 44.35 -26.05 9.41
N GLN A 269 43.35 -26.35 10.23
CA GLN A 269 42.00 -26.50 9.71
C GLN A 269 41.49 -25.09 9.48
N ARG A 270 41.98 -24.48 8.40
CA ARG A 270 41.19 -23.53 7.64
C ARG A 270 39.89 -24.27 7.34
N ALA A 271 38.85 -23.96 8.11
CA ALA A 271 37.52 -24.49 7.94
C ALA A 271 37.02 -24.07 6.55
N SER A 272 37.42 -24.83 5.53
CA SER A 272 36.76 -24.92 4.24
C SER A 272 35.45 -25.67 4.45
N LYS A 273 34.53 -25.07 5.22
CA LYS A 273 33.10 -25.41 5.25
C LYS A 273 32.33 -24.37 4.43
N ALA A 274 32.89 -24.03 3.27
CA ALA A 274 32.15 -23.42 2.17
C ALA A 274 32.09 -24.48 1.06
N GLY A 275 30.96 -25.17 0.93
CA GLY A 275 30.69 -26.01 -0.24
C GLY A 275 30.52 -27.51 0.04
N LEU A 276 29.56 -27.88 0.88
CA LEU A 276 28.84 -29.15 0.65
C LEU A 276 27.42 -28.82 0.24
N ARG A 277 27.19 -28.99 -1.05
CA ARG A 277 25.89 -29.03 -1.71
C ARG A 277 25.06 -30.09 -1.01
N SER A 278 24.08 -29.68 -0.20
CA SER A 278 22.97 -30.54 0.18
C SER A 278 22.05 -30.69 -1.03
N MET A 279 22.38 -31.69 -1.84
CA MET A 279 21.48 -32.34 -2.79
C MET A 279 20.54 -33.23 -1.98
N ASN A 280 19.50 -32.67 -1.37
CA ASN A 280 18.33 -33.43 -0.96
C ASN A 280 17.16 -33.09 -1.88
N ARG A 281 17.11 -33.86 -2.97
CA ARG A 281 15.85 -34.18 -3.62
C ARG A 281 15.01 -35.03 -2.66
N ARG A 282 13.71 -34.71 -2.61
CA ARG A 282 12.57 -35.66 -2.62
C ARG A 282 11.96 -36.10 -1.27
N SER A 283 10.82 -35.47 -0.94
CA SER A 283 9.54 -36.12 -0.63
C SER A 283 8.43 -35.06 -0.79
N GLN A 284 7.51 -35.14 -1.78
CA GLN A 284 6.20 -35.81 -1.67
C GLN A 284 5.49 -35.45 -0.34
N ARG A 285 4.45 -34.62 -0.40
CA ARG A 285 3.03 -35.03 -0.23
C ARG A 285 2.79 -35.42 1.25
N SER A 286 2.07 -34.66 2.08
CA SER A 286 0.61 -34.47 2.03
C SER A 286 0.15 -33.42 3.06
N SER A 287 -1.07 -32.95 2.85
CA SER A 287 -1.96 -32.12 3.65
C SER A 287 -2.23 -32.58 5.09
N THR A 288 -2.63 -31.63 5.96
CA THR A 288 -3.67 -31.63 7.06
C THR A 288 -3.25 -30.59 8.11
N SER A 289 -3.92 -29.44 8.30
CA SER A 289 -5.12 -29.22 9.15
C SER A 289 -4.98 -29.66 10.62
N SER A 290 -5.43 -28.78 11.55
CA SER A 290 -5.52 -28.90 13.03
C SER A 290 -4.20 -28.61 13.78
N ASN A 291 -4.10 -27.95 14.95
CA ASN A 291 -4.99 -27.51 16.04
C ASN A 291 -4.40 -26.21 16.64
N HIS A 292 -5.18 -25.19 17.04
CA HIS A 292 -5.81 -25.00 18.37
C HIS A 292 -4.89 -25.07 19.61
N ARG A 293 -4.87 -23.92 20.31
CA ARG A 293 -4.61 -23.67 21.76
C ARG A 293 -3.17 -23.82 22.26
N TYR A 294 -2.61 -22.71 22.74
CA TYR A 294 -2.33 -22.53 24.17
C TYR A 294 -2.13 -21.05 24.52
N SER A 295 -2.78 -20.66 25.61
CA SER A 295 -2.69 -19.37 26.30
C SER A 295 -1.43 -19.31 27.18
N GLY A 296 -0.95 -18.09 27.43
CA GLY A 296 -0.04 -17.74 28.52
C GLY A 296 0.25 -16.23 28.42
N ALA A 297 -0.56 -15.36 29.02
CA ALA A 297 -0.45 -14.91 30.42
C ALA A 297 0.94 -14.32 30.74
N ALA A 298 1.10 -13.01 30.52
CA ALA A 298 2.01 -12.16 31.28
C ALA A 298 1.60 -10.67 31.14
N SER A 299 0.98 -10.16 32.19
CA SER A 299 0.94 -8.76 32.62
C SER A 299 1.19 -8.83 34.13
N PRO A 300 1.89 -7.88 34.77
CA PRO A 300 1.41 -6.50 34.84
C PRO A 300 2.50 -5.41 34.85
N GLY A 301 2.12 -4.19 34.44
CA GLY A 301 2.87 -2.96 34.65
C GLY A 301 1.92 -1.82 34.98
N VAL A 302 1.64 -1.69 36.27
CA VAL A 302 0.75 -0.72 36.91
C VAL A 302 1.45 0.63 37.00
N TRP A 303 0.87 1.68 36.43
CA TRP A 303 1.16 3.07 36.82
C TRP A 303 -0.17 3.76 37.08
N SER A 304 -0.50 3.83 38.38
CA SER A 304 -1.51 4.73 38.92
C SER A 304 -0.93 6.14 38.97
N VAL A 305 -1.63 7.13 38.41
CA VAL A 305 -1.51 8.54 38.82
C VAL A 305 -2.91 9.04 39.13
N GLN A 306 -3.05 9.45 40.38
CA GLN A 306 -4.26 9.95 41.01
C GLN A 306 -3.96 11.37 41.49
N GLY A 307 -4.79 12.35 41.09
CA GLY A 307 -4.92 13.63 41.79
C GLY A 307 -4.67 14.91 40.97
N GLY A 308 -5.71 15.76 40.88
CA GLY A 308 -5.70 17.13 40.33
C GLY A 308 -6.49 17.19 39.01
N GLY A 309 -7.74 17.65 38.93
CA GLY A 309 -8.32 18.82 39.58
C GLY A 309 -8.11 20.03 38.67
N GLU A 310 -9.10 20.27 37.79
CA GLU A 310 -9.43 21.52 37.07
C GLU A 310 -8.32 22.21 36.24
N ASP A 311 -8.57 22.39 34.94
CA ASP A 311 -9.12 23.64 34.38
C ASP A 311 -8.83 23.66 32.86
N ILE A 312 -9.78 23.15 32.06
CA ILE A 312 -9.67 23.19 30.60
C ILE A 312 -10.22 24.56 30.17
N PRO A 313 -9.42 25.45 29.58
CA PRO A 313 -9.91 26.76 29.17
C PRO A 313 -11.04 26.59 28.14
N PRO A 314 -12.10 27.42 28.22
CA PRO A 314 -13.23 27.30 27.31
C PRO A 314 -12.77 27.49 25.87
N VAL A 315 -13.09 26.50 25.03
CA VAL A 315 -12.82 26.52 23.60
C VAL A 315 -13.55 27.71 22.97
N PRO A 316 -12.87 28.57 22.19
CA PRO A 316 -13.51 29.69 21.52
C PRO A 316 -14.61 29.19 20.56
N PRO A 317 -15.76 29.87 20.48
CA PRO A 317 -16.87 29.44 19.63
C PRO A 317 -16.44 29.38 18.16
N ILE A 318 -16.67 28.24 17.54
CA ILE A 318 -16.39 28.00 16.12
C ILE A 318 -17.25 28.98 15.30
N PRO A 319 -16.66 29.80 14.41
CA PRO A 319 -17.42 30.73 13.59
C PRO A 319 -18.41 29.96 12.72
N LEU A 320 -19.70 30.22 12.94
CA LEU A 320 -20.80 29.74 12.11
C LEU A 320 -20.53 30.15 10.66
N ARG A 321 -20.33 29.16 9.79
CA ARG A 321 -20.19 29.38 8.35
C ARG A 321 -21.45 30.10 7.86
N ARG A 322 -21.32 31.40 7.59
CA ARG A 322 -22.29 32.14 6.77
C ARG A 322 -22.41 31.39 5.45
N SER A 323 -23.64 30.96 5.17
CA SER A 323 -24.09 30.45 3.88
C SER A 323 -23.60 31.36 2.76
N ILE A 324 -22.65 30.87 1.96
CA ILE A 324 -22.29 31.48 0.68
C ILE A 324 -23.50 31.25 -0.23
N TYR A 325 -24.41 32.23 -0.22
CA TYR A 325 -25.35 32.43 -1.30
C TYR A 325 -24.53 32.80 -2.53
N PHE A 326 -24.57 31.96 -3.55
CA PHE A 326 -24.16 32.33 -4.90
C PHE A 326 -25.31 33.14 -5.52
N PRO A 327 -25.17 34.46 -5.74
CA PRO A 327 -26.04 35.14 -6.68
C PRO A 327 -25.63 34.70 -8.09
N SER A 328 -26.46 33.87 -8.72
CA SER A 328 -26.47 33.77 -10.17
C SER A 328 -26.96 35.11 -10.73
N GLY A 329 -26.05 35.94 -11.20
CA GLY A 329 -26.36 37.23 -11.78
C GLY A 329 -25.16 37.83 -12.50
N ASP A 330 -25.19 37.68 -13.81
CA ASP A 330 -24.62 38.53 -14.87
C ASP A 330 -23.10 38.77 -14.98
N LEU A 331 -22.62 38.41 -16.17
CA LEU A 331 -21.31 38.69 -16.75
C LEU A 331 -21.06 40.20 -16.91
N PRO A 332 -19.87 40.70 -16.52
CA PRO A 332 -19.29 41.86 -17.16
C PRO A 332 -18.03 41.46 -17.95
N THR A 333 -18.17 41.57 -19.26
CA THR A 333 -17.08 41.68 -20.21
C THR A 333 -16.36 43.02 -20.00
N ARG A 334 -15.09 43.04 -19.60
CA ARG A 334 -14.04 43.95 -20.14
C ARG A 334 -12.70 43.84 -19.39
N SER A 335 -11.68 43.55 -20.20
CA SER A 335 -10.27 43.91 -20.11
C SER A 335 -9.85 45.00 -19.10
N SER A 336 -8.77 44.78 -18.33
CA SER A 336 -7.44 45.38 -18.58
C SER A 336 -6.52 45.33 -17.34
N MET A 337 -5.27 44.92 -17.60
CA MET A 337 -4.00 45.43 -17.06
C MET A 337 -3.66 45.30 -15.55
N ALA A 338 -2.43 44.82 -15.32
CA ALA A 338 -1.61 44.84 -14.10
C ALA A 338 -1.89 43.74 -13.04
N ASP A 339 -1.34 42.55 -13.30
CA ASP A 339 -1.21 41.45 -12.34
C ASP A 339 -0.34 41.84 -11.15
N SER A 340 -0.98 42.37 -10.10
CA SER A 340 -0.46 42.22 -8.76
C SER A 340 -0.90 40.85 -8.24
N PRO A 341 0.01 39.91 -7.92
CA PRO A 341 -0.39 38.62 -7.37
C PRO A 341 -1.22 38.88 -6.11
N SER A 342 -2.41 38.28 -6.07
CA SER A 342 -3.36 38.44 -4.97
C SER A 342 -2.67 38.10 -3.65
N SER A 343 -3.12 38.74 -2.56
CA SER A 343 -2.54 38.56 -1.22
C SER A 343 -2.39 37.08 -0.83
N ASP A 344 -3.33 36.23 -1.25
CA ASP A 344 -3.31 34.79 -1.00
C ASP A 344 -2.15 34.07 -1.68
N VAL A 345 -1.79 34.48 -2.91
CA VAL A 345 -0.65 33.90 -3.62
C VAL A 345 0.66 34.25 -2.91
N ARG A 346 0.78 35.46 -2.37
CA ARG A 346 1.94 35.87 -1.56
C ARG A 346 2.03 35.11 -0.25
N ALA A 347 0.92 34.94 0.46
CA ALA A 347 0.88 34.18 1.72
C ALA A 347 1.26 32.70 1.50
N MET A 348 0.78 32.10 0.41
CA MET A 348 1.09 30.72 0.04
C MET A 348 2.57 30.52 -0.33
N ILE A 349 3.16 31.45 -1.09
CA ILE A 349 4.59 31.41 -1.45
C ILE A 349 5.46 31.56 -0.19
N GLN A 350 5.05 32.39 0.76
CA GLN A 350 5.78 32.57 2.02
C GLN A 350 5.70 31.33 2.92
N ALA A 351 4.54 30.69 3.02
CA ALA A 351 4.38 29.44 3.76
C ALA A 351 5.22 28.30 3.16
N GLN A 352 5.32 28.20 1.82
CA GLN A 352 6.21 27.24 1.17
C GLN A 352 7.68 27.49 1.49
N LYS A 353 8.09 28.76 1.54
CA LYS A 353 9.46 29.15 1.87
C LYS A 353 9.81 28.76 3.31
N GLU A 354 8.95 29.06 4.28
CA GLU A 354 9.15 28.70 5.70
C GLU A 354 9.20 27.18 5.90
N LEU A 355 8.38 26.41 5.18
CA LEU A 355 8.42 24.94 5.22
C LEU A 355 9.74 24.38 4.69
N CYS A 356 10.26 24.92 3.57
CA CYS A 356 11.54 24.49 3.03
C CYS A 356 12.69 24.83 3.98
N GLU A 357 12.64 25.99 4.63
CA GLU A 357 13.62 26.41 5.63
C GLU A 357 13.60 25.49 6.86
N MET A 358 12.42 25.13 7.39
CA MET A 358 12.30 24.18 8.50
C MET A 358 12.80 22.77 8.16
N LEU A 359 12.69 22.36 6.89
CA LEU A 359 13.15 21.06 6.40
C LEU A 359 14.64 21.07 6.00
N GLY A 360 15.33 22.22 6.09
CA GLY A 360 16.74 22.35 5.74
C GLY A 360 17.04 22.18 4.25
N ILE A 361 16.04 22.34 3.39
CA ILE A 361 16.14 22.21 1.92
C ILE A 361 16.05 23.59 1.29
N SER A 362 17.03 23.94 0.44
CA SER A 362 17.00 25.22 -0.24
C SER A 362 15.96 25.19 -1.37
N MET A 363 15.24 26.30 -1.59
CA MET A 363 14.25 26.39 -2.67
C MET A 363 14.89 26.18 -4.05
N ASP A 364 16.18 26.45 -4.19
CA ASP A 364 16.95 26.25 -5.42
C ASP A 364 17.16 24.75 -5.72
N ASP A 365 17.26 23.89 -4.71
CA ASP A 365 17.37 22.42 -4.90
C ASP A 365 16.11 21.83 -5.53
N ILE A 366 14.94 22.42 -5.23
CA ILE A 366 13.64 21.94 -5.73
C ILE A 366 13.42 22.40 -7.19
N LYS A 367 13.93 23.58 -7.57
CA LYS A 367 13.77 24.13 -8.92
C LYS A 367 14.70 23.50 -9.97
N VAL A 368 15.84 22.93 -9.56
CA VAL A 368 16.83 22.36 -10.49
C VAL A 368 16.42 20.97 -11.01
N GLY A 369 15.38 20.34 -10.45
CA GLY A 369 15.03 18.93 -10.71
C GLY A 369 14.10 18.62 -11.89
N HIS A 370 13.51 19.59 -12.60
CA HIS A 370 12.52 19.31 -13.64
C HIS A 370 12.85 19.91 -15.01
N GLY A 371 13.74 19.21 -15.73
CA GLY A 371 13.90 19.28 -17.17
C GLY A 371 14.41 17.94 -17.73
N PRO A 372 13.93 17.44 -18.88
CA PRO A 372 14.24 16.10 -19.37
C PRO A 372 15.62 16.09 -20.04
N SER A 373 16.67 15.81 -19.28
CA SER A 373 18.02 15.67 -19.82
C SER A 373 18.30 14.24 -20.30
N ARG A 374 17.96 14.04 -21.58
CA ARG A 374 18.51 13.01 -22.45
C ARG A 374 19.97 13.36 -22.77
N ARG A 375 20.96 12.55 -22.34
CA ARG A 375 22.09 12.04 -23.16
C ARG A 375 23.31 11.55 -22.35
N GLN A 376 23.83 10.42 -22.84
CA GLN A 376 25.24 10.11 -23.13
C GLN A 376 26.25 9.88 -22.00
N SER A 377 26.66 8.61 -21.92
CA SER A 377 28.02 8.12 -22.16
C SER A 377 29.18 9.07 -21.86
N MET A 378 30.00 8.74 -20.84
CA MET A 378 31.45 8.85 -20.89
C MET A 378 32.10 7.81 -19.98
N SER A 379 32.83 6.90 -20.62
CA SER A 379 33.93 6.11 -20.11
C SER A 379 35.12 7.00 -19.72
N ALA A 380 35.81 6.73 -18.61
CA ALA A 380 37.28 6.75 -18.55
C ALA A 380 37.80 6.23 -17.20
N ILE A 381 38.71 5.27 -17.30
CA ILE A 381 39.56 4.67 -16.26
C ILE A 381 40.88 5.46 -16.21
N PRO A 382 41.64 5.42 -15.10
CA PRO A 382 43.08 5.24 -15.24
C PRO A 382 43.61 4.07 -14.39
N VAL A 383 44.27 3.12 -15.06
CA VAL A 383 45.08 2.05 -14.46
C VAL A 383 46.54 2.33 -14.82
N PRO A 384 47.50 2.21 -13.88
CA PRO A 384 48.92 2.29 -14.19
C PRO A 384 49.47 0.94 -14.69
N ARG A 385 50.42 1.05 -15.63
CA ARG A 385 51.10 -0.03 -16.36
C ARG A 385 52.18 -0.73 -15.53
N SER A 386 52.32 -2.04 -15.70
CA SER A 386 53.61 -2.76 -15.88
C SER A 386 53.40 -4.23 -16.26
N PRO A 387 54.40 -4.91 -16.88
CA PRO A 387 54.16 -5.67 -18.10
C PRO A 387 54.40 -7.19 -18.02
N ALA A 388 54.04 -7.85 -19.12
CA ALA A 388 54.56 -9.10 -19.67
C ALA A 388 54.18 -10.42 -18.96
N SER A 389 53.35 -11.21 -19.64
CA SER A 389 53.54 -12.66 -19.85
C SER A 389 52.51 -13.19 -20.85
N ALA A 390 52.95 -14.05 -21.76
CA ALA A 390 52.23 -14.52 -22.94
C ALA A 390 51.33 -15.75 -22.69
N ALA A 391 50.17 -15.76 -23.37
CA ALA A 391 49.38 -16.92 -23.85
C ALA A 391 48.76 -17.92 -22.83
N PRO A 392 47.82 -18.82 -23.24
CA PRO A 392 46.90 -18.81 -24.37
C PRO A 392 45.41 -19.01 -23.99
N THR A 393 44.57 -18.71 -24.97
CA THR A 393 43.15 -19.01 -25.17
C THR A 393 42.64 -20.37 -24.64
N ARG A 394 41.51 -20.34 -23.91
CA ARG A 394 40.54 -21.45 -23.89
C ARG A 394 39.09 -20.95 -23.99
N ARG A 395 38.48 -21.35 -25.10
CA ARG A 395 37.05 -21.38 -25.45
C ARG A 395 36.34 -22.53 -24.72
N ASN A 396 35.00 -22.49 -24.71
CA ASN A 396 33.99 -23.50 -24.30
C ASN A 396 33.32 -23.16 -22.95
N SER A 397 32.00 -23.24 -22.76
CA SER A 397 30.95 -23.95 -23.50
C SER A 397 29.56 -23.39 -23.18
N GLU A 398 28.70 -23.44 -24.20
CA GLU A 398 27.26 -23.27 -24.21
C GLU A 398 26.54 -24.18 -23.19
N ILE A 399 25.53 -23.64 -22.51
CA ILE A 399 24.61 -24.42 -21.65
C ILE A 399 23.29 -24.57 -22.40
N VAL A 400 23.11 -25.77 -22.96
CA VAL A 400 21.87 -26.28 -23.53
C VAL A 400 20.95 -26.73 -22.39
N THR A 401 19.73 -26.19 -22.34
CA THR A 401 18.66 -26.63 -21.43
C THR A 401 17.84 -27.75 -22.08
N PRO A 402 17.62 -28.90 -21.41
CA PRO A 402 16.75 -29.94 -21.95
C PRO A 402 15.28 -29.65 -21.60
N ASN A 403 14.49 -29.51 -22.66
CA ASN A 403 13.03 -29.41 -22.65
C ASN A 403 12.43 -30.81 -22.41
N HIS A 404 11.73 -31.01 -21.29
CA HIS A 404 11.03 -32.26 -21.00
C HIS A 404 9.53 -32.08 -21.23
N GLN A 405 9.09 -32.32 -22.48
CA GLN A 405 7.69 -32.62 -22.77
C GLN A 405 7.39 -34.04 -22.29
N LYS A 406 6.52 -34.18 -21.28
CA LYS A 406 5.87 -35.45 -20.96
C LYS A 406 4.49 -35.45 -21.59
N SER A 407 4.33 -36.22 -22.66
CA SER A 407 3.02 -36.58 -23.20
C SER A 407 2.31 -37.51 -22.22
N PHE A 408 1.17 -37.08 -21.67
CA PHE A 408 0.24 -37.98 -21.02
C PHE A 408 -0.64 -38.62 -22.09
N LYS A 409 -0.53 -39.95 -22.22
CA LYS A 409 -1.34 -40.78 -23.12
C LYS A 409 -2.03 -41.85 -22.27
N MET A 410 -3.32 -42.04 -22.55
CA MET A 410 -4.22 -43.14 -22.13
C MET A 410 -4.72 -43.06 -20.67
N MET A 411 -5.98 -43.40 -20.37
CA MET A 411 -6.80 -44.48 -20.92
C MET A 411 -8.27 -44.19 -20.61
N SER A 412 -9.14 -44.15 -21.63
CA SER A 412 -10.59 -44.29 -21.45
C SER A 412 -10.87 -45.78 -21.25
N LYS A 413 -11.61 -46.13 -20.20
CA LYS A 413 -12.11 -47.48 -19.97
C LYS A 413 -13.63 -47.38 -19.86
N GLU A 414 -14.32 -47.87 -20.89
CA GLU A 414 -15.75 -48.15 -20.89
C GLU A 414 -16.06 -49.21 -19.83
N ILE A 415 -17.13 -48.98 -19.06
CA ILE A 415 -18.13 -49.97 -18.63
C ILE A 415 -19.48 -49.28 -18.72
#